data_AF-A0A921BLN5-F1
#
_entry.id   AF-A0A921BLN5-F1
#
_cell.length_a   1.000
_cell.length_b   1.000
_cell.length_c   1.000
_cell.angle_alpha   90.00
_cell.angle_beta   90.00
_cell.angle_gamma   90.00
#
_symmetry.space_group_name_H-M   'P 1'
#
loop_
_entity.id
_entity.type
_entity.pdbx_description
1 polymer ?
#
loop_
_entity_poly.entity_id
_entity_poly.type
_entity_poly.pdbx_seq_one_letter_code
_entity_poly.pdbx_strand_id
1 'polypeptide(L)'
;MATALKVLAEEASTCTSCGLAVGRTTVVFGAGSSAADLMFVGEGPGAREDEQGVPFVGRSGQLLDRLLAEELGIDRTDCYITNVVKCRPPENRDPRPDEIAACRPYLEQQLALVDPTVIVTLGNFSSKLLLETDVGITKLRGRSYRFGDPERHLVPTFHPAAALRGGADVLARMRADLVRAKVLMGDR
;
A
#
# COMPACT_ATOMS: atom_id res chain seq x y z
N MET A 1 -26.17 7.89 -3.75
CA MET A 1 -25.87 6.50 -3.32
C MET A 1 -24.42 6.47 -2.86
N ALA A 2 -24.10 5.80 -1.74
CA ALA A 2 -22.70 5.61 -1.34
C ALA A 2 -22.00 4.69 -2.35
N THR A 3 -20.76 5.00 -2.73
CA THR A 3 -19.94 4.11 -3.57
C THR A 3 -19.66 2.81 -2.82
N ALA A 4 -19.51 1.67 -3.51
CA ALA A 4 -19.24 0.38 -2.86
C ALA A 4 -17.98 0.42 -1.97
N LEU A 5 -16.97 1.19 -2.37
CA LEU A 5 -15.75 1.41 -1.57
C LEU A 5 -16.03 2.14 -0.25
N LYS A 6 -17.01 3.05 -0.23
CA LYS A 6 -17.44 3.74 0.99
C LYS A 6 -18.16 2.79 1.94
N VAL A 7 -19.02 1.90 1.42
CA VAL A 7 -19.68 0.86 2.23
C VAL A 7 -18.63 -0.05 2.87
N LEU A 8 -17.63 -0.49 2.08
CA LEU A 8 -16.53 -1.31 2.59
C LEU A 8 -15.70 -0.58 3.67
N ALA A 9 -15.49 0.73 3.52
CA ALA A 9 -14.81 1.54 4.54
C ALA A 9 -15.61 1.62 5.85
N GLU A 10 -16.93 1.77 5.76
CA GLU A 10 -17.85 1.79 6.91
C GLU A 10 -17.81 0.43 7.64
N GLU A 11 -17.87 -0.69 6.91
CA GLU A 11 -17.72 -2.03 7.48
C GLU A 11 -16.36 -2.21 8.18
N ALA A 12 -15.27 -1.84 7.51
CA ALA A 12 -13.92 -1.92 8.04
C ALA A 12 -13.76 -1.10 9.33
N SER A 13 -14.40 0.07 9.43
CA SER A 13 -14.28 0.96 10.60
C SER A 13 -14.70 0.28 11.92
N THR A 14 -15.66 -0.64 11.85
CA THR A 14 -16.19 -1.40 12.99
C THR A 14 -15.56 -2.79 13.15
N CYS A 15 -14.61 -3.17 12.30
CA CYS A 15 -14.03 -4.50 12.29
C CYS A 15 -13.38 -4.88 13.64
N THR A 16 -13.61 -6.13 14.06
CA THR A 16 -13.05 -6.75 15.27
C THR A 16 -12.46 -8.15 15.02
N SER A 17 -12.23 -8.51 13.74
CA SER A 17 -11.86 -9.87 13.33
C SER A 17 -10.45 -10.32 13.73
N CYS A 18 -9.62 -9.46 14.34
CA CYS A 18 -8.31 -9.84 14.87
C CYS A 18 -7.91 -8.98 16.09
N GLY A 19 -6.85 -9.40 16.79
CA GLY A 19 -6.38 -8.74 18.01
C GLY A 19 -5.94 -7.28 17.85
N LEU A 20 -5.58 -6.84 16.63
CA LEU A 20 -5.24 -5.45 16.36
C LEU A 20 -6.38 -4.47 16.62
N ALA A 21 -7.62 -4.98 16.66
CA ALA A 21 -8.79 -4.17 16.90
C ALA A 21 -8.77 -3.48 18.28
N VAL A 22 -8.12 -4.10 19.27
CA VAL A 22 -8.11 -3.66 20.68
C VAL A 22 -7.26 -2.42 20.89
N GLY A 23 -6.15 -2.29 20.16
CA GLY A 23 -5.13 -1.26 20.40
C GLY A 23 -5.14 -0.09 19.42
N ARG A 24 -5.98 -0.13 18.38
CA ARG A 24 -6.08 0.96 17.40
C ARG A 24 -6.82 2.16 17.97
N THR A 25 -6.46 3.36 17.52
CA THR A 25 -7.28 4.55 17.68
C THR A 25 -8.31 4.61 16.55
N THR A 26 -7.84 4.49 15.31
CA THR A 26 -8.68 4.59 14.11
C THR A 26 -8.27 3.54 13.09
N VAL A 27 -9.26 2.99 12.38
CA VAL A 27 -8.98 2.15 11.21
C VAL A 27 -8.43 3.02 10.10
N VAL A 28 -7.29 2.64 9.55
CA VAL A 28 -6.66 3.29 8.41
C VAL A 28 -6.98 2.47 7.16
N PHE A 29 -8.17 2.71 6.61
CA PHE A 29 -8.72 1.91 5.52
C PHE A 29 -7.94 2.10 4.21
N GLY A 30 -7.76 3.35 3.79
CA GLY A 30 -7.14 3.73 2.52
C GLY A 30 -7.56 5.15 2.17
N ALA A 31 -6.81 5.81 1.27
CA ALA A 31 -7.10 7.18 0.85
C ALA A 31 -6.69 7.40 -0.61
N GLY A 32 -7.29 8.41 -1.25
CA GLY A 32 -7.04 8.77 -2.64
C GLY A 32 -8.22 8.50 -3.57
N SER A 33 -7.98 8.50 -4.87
CA SER A 33 -9.04 8.30 -5.88
C SER A 33 -9.55 6.86 -5.89
N SER A 34 -10.87 6.68 -5.88
CA SER A 34 -11.51 5.36 -6.03
C SER A 34 -11.48 4.83 -7.46
N ALA A 35 -11.03 5.65 -8.43
CA ALA A 35 -10.88 5.30 -9.85
C ALA A 35 -9.40 5.43 -10.27
N ALA A 36 -8.48 5.25 -9.32
CA ALA A 36 -7.05 5.41 -9.56
C ALA A 36 -6.49 4.28 -10.42
N ASP A 37 -5.76 4.63 -11.47
CA ASP A 37 -4.99 3.66 -12.26
C ASP A 37 -3.73 3.14 -11.55
N LEU A 38 -3.34 3.80 -10.46
CA LEU A 38 -2.18 3.47 -9.65
C LEU A 38 -2.58 3.27 -8.19
N MET A 39 -2.22 2.12 -7.64
CA MET A 39 -2.46 1.79 -6.23
C MET A 39 -1.17 1.43 -5.50
N PHE A 40 -0.98 1.97 -4.30
CA PHE A 40 0.12 1.65 -3.41
C PHE A 40 -0.35 0.79 -2.24
N VAL A 41 0.39 -0.27 -1.94
CA VAL A 41 0.10 -1.17 -0.81
C VAL A 41 1.32 -1.29 0.09
N GLY A 42 1.22 -0.72 1.30
CA GLY A 42 2.20 -0.86 2.37
C GLY A 42 1.91 -2.01 3.32
N GLU A 43 2.62 -2.03 4.44
CA GLU A 43 2.51 -3.07 5.47
C GLU A 43 1.32 -2.83 6.41
N GLY A 44 1.34 -1.71 7.13
CA GLY A 44 0.38 -1.39 8.17
C GLY A 44 0.52 0.06 8.62
N PRO A 45 -0.43 0.57 9.42
CA PRO A 45 -0.39 1.93 9.93
C PRO A 45 0.67 2.12 11.00
N GLY A 46 1.33 3.29 11.00
CA GLY A 46 2.11 3.76 12.13
C GLY A 46 1.27 4.59 13.11
N ALA A 47 1.94 5.18 14.11
CA ALA A 47 1.27 5.98 15.14
C ALA A 47 0.47 7.16 14.58
N ARG A 48 1.06 7.95 13.66
CA ARG A 48 0.37 9.12 13.09
C ARG A 48 -0.77 8.72 12.18
N GLU A 49 -0.61 7.63 11.43
CA GLU A 49 -1.67 7.09 10.59
C GLU A 49 -2.86 6.63 11.46
N ASP A 50 -2.62 5.94 12.57
CA ASP A 50 -3.64 5.50 13.52
C ASP A 50 -4.39 6.66 14.17
N GLU A 51 -3.69 7.73 14.54
CA GLU A 51 -4.28 8.95 15.09
C GLU A 51 -5.17 9.69 14.06
N GLN A 52 -4.78 9.70 12.79
CA GLN A 52 -5.45 10.48 11.74
C GLN A 52 -6.46 9.68 10.91
N GLY A 53 -6.40 8.35 10.92
CA GLY A 53 -7.18 7.50 10.03
C GLY A 53 -6.72 7.50 8.56
N VAL A 54 -5.56 8.10 8.25
CA VAL A 54 -5.06 8.30 6.88
C VAL A 54 -3.72 7.59 6.69
N PRO A 55 -3.54 6.78 5.63
CA PRO A 55 -2.30 6.04 5.42
C PRO A 55 -1.15 6.95 4.99
N PHE A 56 0.09 6.60 5.37
CA PHE A 56 1.30 7.31 4.94
C PHE A 56 1.22 8.84 5.18
N VAL A 57 1.08 9.25 6.45
CA VAL A 57 1.12 10.67 6.87
C VAL A 57 2.34 11.01 7.72
N GLY A 58 3.07 9.99 8.20
CA GLY A 58 4.37 10.16 8.86
C GLY A 58 5.52 10.45 7.89
N ARG A 59 6.76 10.35 8.39
CA ARG A 59 7.99 10.63 7.59
C ARG A 59 8.10 9.77 6.33
N SER A 60 7.71 8.51 6.42
CA SER A 60 7.66 7.59 5.27
C SER A 60 6.67 8.05 4.21
N GLY A 61 5.52 8.61 4.64
CA GLY A 61 4.52 9.17 3.75
C GLY A 61 4.97 10.46 3.08
N GLN A 62 5.61 11.35 3.81
CA GLN A 62 6.19 12.57 3.22
C GLN A 62 7.25 12.28 2.16
N LEU A 63 8.04 11.20 2.34
CA LEU A 63 8.95 10.74 1.30
C LEU A 63 8.19 10.17 0.10
N LEU A 64 7.15 9.36 0.34
CA LEU A 64 6.31 8.84 -0.74
C LEU A 64 5.69 9.97 -1.55
N ASP A 65 5.04 10.94 -0.90
CA ASP A 65 4.41 12.11 -1.53
C ASP A 65 5.40 12.88 -2.42
N ARG A 66 6.64 13.07 -1.93
CA ARG A 66 7.71 13.68 -2.73
C ARG A 66 8.07 12.86 -3.96
N LEU A 67 8.20 11.55 -3.82
CA LEU A 67 8.55 10.65 -4.92
C LEU A 67 7.42 10.55 -5.96
N LEU A 68 6.16 10.63 -5.54
CA LEU A 68 5.02 10.74 -6.46
C LEU A 68 5.16 12.00 -7.32
N ALA A 69 5.41 13.15 -6.69
CA ALA A 69 5.57 14.40 -7.42
C ALA A 69 6.79 14.39 -8.36
N GLU A 70 7.94 13.87 -7.91
CA GLU A 70 9.20 13.92 -8.65
C GLU A 70 9.28 12.89 -9.80
N GLU A 71 8.84 11.65 -9.59
CA GLU A 71 9.00 10.57 -10.58
C GLU A 71 7.76 10.39 -11.45
N LEU A 72 6.58 10.56 -10.86
CA LEU A 72 5.31 10.31 -11.53
C LEU A 72 4.69 11.60 -12.05
N GLY A 73 4.91 12.73 -11.35
CA GLY A 73 4.28 14.02 -11.67
C GLY A 73 2.82 14.08 -11.21
N ILE A 74 2.47 13.29 -10.20
CA ILE A 74 1.11 13.19 -9.66
C ILE A 74 1.11 13.54 -8.17
N ASP A 75 -0.08 13.82 -7.64
CA ASP A 75 -0.29 13.95 -6.22
C ASP A 75 -0.98 12.70 -5.62
N ARG A 76 -1.02 12.62 -4.29
CA ARG A 76 -1.58 11.44 -3.59
C ARG A 76 -3.08 11.25 -3.78
N THR A 77 -3.79 12.26 -4.25
CA THR A 77 -5.22 12.19 -4.57
C THR A 77 -5.47 11.56 -5.95
N ASP A 78 -4.47 11.57 -6.84
CA ASP A 78 -4.51 10.91 -8.16
C ASP A 78 -4.33 9.38 -8.07
N CYS A 79 -3.71 8.88 -7.01
CA CYS A 79 -3.53 7.45 -6.76
C CYS A 79 -4.40 6.95 -5.60
N TYR A 80 -4.41 5.64 -5.35
CA TYR A 80 -5.01 5.05 -4.15
C TYR A 80 -3.93 4.45 -3.25
N ILE A 81 -3.92 4.76 -1.96
CA ILE A 81 -2.91 4.28 -1.01
C ILE A 81 -3.59 3.50 0.11
N THR A 82 -3.10 2.30 0.40
CA THR A 82 -3.55 1.47 1.53
C THR A 82 -2.41 0.58 2.06
N ASN A 83 -2.73 -0.31 2.99
CA ASN A 83 -1.81 -1.25 3.63
C ASN A 83 -2.37 -2.68 3.65
N VAL A 84 -1.54 -3.67 3.94
CA VAL A 84 -1.99 -5.05 4.16
C VAL A 84 -2.94 -5.14 5.35
N VAL A 85 -2.54 -4.61 6.51
CA VAL A 85 -3.43 -4.50 7.67
C VAL A 85 -3.96 -3.06 7.81
N LYS A 86 -5.21 -2.90 8.29
CA LYS A 86 -5.84 -1.56 8.45
C LYS A 86 -5.72 -0.99 9.86
N CYS A 87 -5.13 -1.72 10.79
CA CYS A 87 -5.00 -1.34 12.19
C CYS A 87 -3.52 -1.36 12.57
N ARG A 88 -3.08 -0.37 13.36
CA ARG A 88 -1.70 -0.28 13.84
C ARG A 88 -1.35 -1.46 14.77
N PRO A 89 -0.30 -2.24 14.47
CA PRO A 89 0.23 -3.19 15.42
C PRO A 89 0.82 -2.51 16.67
N PRO A 90 0.68 -3.10 17.88
CA PRO A 90 1.28 -2.57 19.11
C PRO A 90 2.76 -2.24 18.91
N GLU A 91 3.17 -1.06 19.37
CA GLU A 91 4.55 -0.57 19.27
C GLU A 91 5.12 -0.52 17.84
N ASN A 92 4.26 -0.53 16.81
CA ASN A 92 4.63 -0.64 15.39
C ASN A 92 5.45 -1.89 15.06
N ARG A 93 5.22 -3.01 15.77
CA ARG A 93 5.76 -4.30 15.35
C ARG A 93 5.21 -4.71 13.99
N ASP A 94 5.86 -5.68 13.37
CA ASP A 94 5.34 -6.33 12.16
C ASP A 94 3.96 -7.01 12.44
N PRO A 95 3.03 -6.99 11.47
CA PRO A 95 1.76 -7.71 11.59
C PRO A 95 1.99 -9.22 11.56
N ARG A 96 1.25 -9.95 12.38
CA ARG A 96 1.33 -11.41 12.47
C ARG A 96 0.57 -12.06 11.30
N PRO A 97 0.90 -13.32 10.93
CA PRO A 97 0.21 -14.01 9.84
C PRO A 97 -1.31 -14.10 10.00
N ASP A 98 -1.82 -14.31 11.22
CA ASP A 98 -3.25 -14.34 11.52
C ASP A 98 -3.92 -12.97 11.35
N GLU A 99 -3.22 -11.90 11.71
CA GLU A 99 -3.68 -10.51 11.53
C GLU A 99 -3.76 -10.15 10.04
N ILE A 100 -2.76 -10.56 9.26
CA ILE A 100 -2.75 -10.41 7.80
C ILE A 100 -3.90 -11.21 7.19
N ALA A 101 -4.06 -12.47 7.57
CA ALA A 101 -5.12 -13.34 7.04
C ALA A 101 -6.52 -12.78 7.34
N ALA A 102 -6.74 -12.27 8.55
CA ALA A 102 -8.02 -11.66 8.94
C ALA A 102 -8.31 -10.35 8.19
N CYS A 103 -7.28 -9.60 7.80
CA CYS A 103 -7.43 -8.31 7.13
C CYS A 103 -7.41 -8.40 5.59
N ARG A 104 -6.85 -9.49 5.03
CA ARG A 104 -6.73 -9.76 3.58
C ARG A 104 -8.03 -9.52 2.80
N PRO A 105 -9.23 -9.94 3.29
CA PRO A 105 -10.47 -9.72 2.54
C PRO A 105 -10.78 -8.24 2.24
N TYR A 106 -10.37 -7.31 3.12
CA TYR A 106 -10.55 -5.88 2.85
C TYR A 106 -9.62 -5.39 1.73
N LEU A 107 -8.36 -5.84 1.73
CA LEU A 107 -7.42 -5.49 0.67
C LEU A 107 -7.85 -6.06 -0.69
N GLU A 108 -8.31 -7.30 -0.73
CA GLU A 108 -8.79 -7.93 -1.96
C GLU A 108 -10.00 -7.19 -2.54
N GLN A 109 -10.95 -6.82 -1.69
CA GLN A 109 -12.10 -6.02 -2.15
C GLN A 109 -11.69 -4.60 -2.56
N GLN A 110 -10.73 -3.96 -1.89
CA GLN A 110 -10.18 -2.67 -2.37
C GLN A 110 -9.53 -2.81 -3.74
N LEU A 111 -8.73 -3.86 -3.97
CA LEU A 111 -8.11 -4.14 -5.26
C LEU A 111 -9.15 -4.40 -6.36
N ALA A 112 -10.28 -5.03 -6.04
CA ALA A 112 -11.36 -5.28 -6.99
C ALA A 112 -12.20 -4.02 -7.27
N LEU A 113 -12.42 -3.17 -6.27
CA LEU A 113 -13.27 -1.98 -6.39
C LEU A 113 -12.54 -0.78 -7.01
N VAL A 114 -11.24 -0.61 -6.71
CA VAL A 114 -10.41 0.43 -7.31
C VAL A 114 -9.97 0.03 -8.72
N ASP A 115 -9.78 -1.26 -8.95
CA ASP A 115 -9.35 -1.86 -10.22
C ASP A 115 -8.17 -1.11 -10.90
N PRO A 116 -7.03 -0.95 -10.21
CA PRO A 116 -5.92 -0.17 -10.73
C PRO A 116 -5.19 -0.92 -11.86
N THR A 117 -4.71 -0.18 -12.87
CA THR A 117 -3.83 -0.74 -13.91
C THR A 117 -2.49 -1.22 -13.32
N VAL A 118 -1.92 -0.45 -12.38
CA VAL A 118 -0.62 -0.75 -11.75
C VAL A 118 -0.74 -0.73 -10.22
N ILE A 119 -0.17 -1.74 -9.58
CA ILE A 119 -0.08 -1.88 -8.13
C ILE A 119 1.39 -1.84 -7.72
N VAL A 120 1.76 -0.90 -6.87
CA VAL A 120 3.11 -0.79 -6.29
C VAL A 120 3.09 -1.30 -4.87
N THR A 121 3.81 -2.40 -4.61
CA THR A 121 3.95 -2.95 -3.26
C THR A 121 5.19 -2.38 -2.57
N LEU A 122 4.99 -1.81 -1.39
CA LEU A 122 6.02 -1.15 -0.60
C LEU A 122 6.56 -2.10 0.48
N GLY A 123 7.66 -2.79 0.20
CA GLY A 123 8.33 -3.69 1.15
C GLY A 123 7.88 -5.15 1.07
N ASN A 124 8.30 -5.95 2.06
CA ASN A 124 8.12 -7.41 2.05
C ASN A 124 6.65 -7.82 2.20
N PHE A 125 5.92 -7.26 3.17
CA PHE A 125 4.60 -7.77 3.54
C PHE A 125 3.59 -7.72 2.40
N SER A 126 3.45 -6.56 1.74
CA SER A 126 2.56 -6.42 0.60
C SER A 126 3.04 -7.21 -0.62
N SER A 127 4.35 -7.21 -0.89
CA SER A 127 4.90 -7.94 -2.04
C SER A 127 4.73 -9.45 -1.91
N LYS A 128 5.04 -10.01 -0.73
CA LYS A 128 4.90 -11.44 -0.46
C LYS A 128 3.45 -11.89 -0.45
N LEU A 129 2.56 -11.09 0.12
CA LEU A 129 1.12 -11.37 0.15
C LEU A 129 0.54 -11.43 -1.26
N LEU A 130 0.78 -10.39 -2.07
CA LEU A 130 0.13 -10.28 -3.38
C LEU A 130 0.78 -11.14 -4.47
N LEU A 131 2.07 -11.49 -4.33
CA LEU A 131 2.74 -12.42 -5.24
C LEU A 131 2.73 -13.87 -4.74
N GLU A 132 2.12 -14.13 -3.57
CA GLU A 132 2.03 -15.43 -2.92
C GLU A 132 3.40 -16.15 -2.88
N THR A 133 4.40 -15.45 -2.35
CA THR A 133 5.80 -15.88 -2.40
C THR A 133 6.56 -15.55 -1.11
N ASP A 134 7.58 -16.34 -0.79
CA ASP A 134 8.51 -16.08 0.31
C ASP A 134 9.76 -15.29 -0.10
N VAL A 135 9.93 -14.99 -1.40
CA VAL A 135 11.08 -14.27 -1.92
C VAL A 135 11.14 -12.86 -1.32
N GLY A 136 12.32 -12.47 -0.82
CA GLY A 136 12.52 -11.16 -0.19
C GLY A 136 12.54 -10.00 -1.19
N ILE A 137 12.15 -8.81 -0.71
CA ILE A 137 11.97 -7.60 -1.53
C ILE A 137 13.20 -7.25 -2.39
N THR A 138 14.42 -7.44 -1.87
CA THR A 138 15.66 -7.17 -2.61
C THR A 138 15.76 -7.96 -3.92
N LYS A 139 15.21 -9.18 -3.97
CA LYS A 139 15.16 -10.03 -5.17
C LYS A 139 13.88 -9.83 -5.99
N LEU A 140 12.80 -9.37 -5.37
CA LEU A 140 11.52 -9.15 -6.05
C LEU A 140 11.51 -7.85 -6.87
N ARG A 141 12.10 -6.78 -6.34
CA ARG A 141 12.09 -5.44 -6.95
C ARG A 141 12.88 -5.36 -8.25
N GLY A 142 12.74 -4.24 -8.96
CA GLY A 142 13.45 -3.97 -10.22
C GLY A 142 12.77 -4.52 -11.48
N ARG A 143 11.65 -5.23 -11.32
CA ARG A 143 10.82 -5.83 -12.38
C ARG A 143 9.35 -5.74 -12.03
N SER A 144 8.48 -6.01 -13.00
CA SER A 144 7.03 -6.14 -12.82
C SER A 144 6.58 -7.59 -12.95
N TYR A 145 5.38 -7.86 -12.42
CA TYR A 145 4.71 -9.16 -12.46
C TYR A 145 3.29 -8.97 -12.99
N ARG A 146 2.74 -9.99 -13.64
CA ARG A 146 1.33 -10.06 -14.00
C ARG A 146 0.52 -10.32 -12.72
N PHE A 147 -0.61 -9.65 -12.55
CA PHE A 147 -1.43 -9.78 -11.35
C PHE A 147 -2.93 -9.79 -11.67
N GLY A 148 -3.63 -10.83 -11.23
CA GLY A 148 -5.08 -10.97 -11.38
C GLY A 148 -5.54 -11.26 -12.82
N ASP A 149 -6.87 -11.28 -12.97
CA ASP A 149 -7.63 -11.41 -14.23
C ASP A 149 -8.85 -10.47 -14.15
N PRO A 150 -8.98 -9.42 -15.00
CA PRO A 150 -8.08 -9.05 -16.09
C PRO A 150 -6.67 -8.68 -15.59
N GLU A 151 -5.69 -8.83 -16.48
CA GLU A 151 -4.29 -8.65 -16.13
C GLU A 151 -3.97 -7.21 -15.74
N ARG A 152 -3.44 -7.05 -14.52
CA ARG A 152 -2.83 -5.82 -14.00
C ARG A 152 -1.33 -6.03 -13.83
N HIS A 153 -0.62 -4.94 -13.55
CA HIS A 153 0.82 -5.00 -13.26
C HIS A 153 1.12 -4.80 -11.79
N LEU A 154 1.97 -5.64 -11.21
CA LEU A 154 2.49 -5.47 -9.86
C LEU A 154 3.98 -5.13 -9.89
N VAL A 155 4.37 -4.03 -9.25
CA VAL A 155 5.76 -3.53 -9.18
C VAL A 155 6.22 -3.48 -7.72
N PRO A 156 7.03 -4.44 -7.26
CA PRO A 156 7.61 -4.40 -5.93
C PRO A 156 8.71 -3.35 -5.80
N THR A 157 8.72 -2.61 -4.70
CA THR A 157 9.84 -1.73 -4.34
C THR A 157 10.08 -1.71 -2.82
N PHE A 158 11.16 -1.05 -2.40
CA PHE A 158 11.46 -0.88 -0.99
C PHE A 158 10.40 -0.03 -0.29
N HIS A 159 10.17 -0.32 1.00
CA HIS A 159 9.33 0.55 1.82
C HIS A 159 10.01 1.91 2.02
N PRO A 160 9.30 3.05 2.01
CA PRO A 160 9.91 4.38 2.19
C PRO A 160 10.71 4.50 3.50
N ALA A 161 10.27 3.83 4.57
CA ALA A 161 11.02 3.76 5.83
C ALA A 161 12.43 3.15 5.67
N ALA A 162 12.58 2.16 4.78
CA ALA A 162 13.87 1.57 4.47
C ALA A 162 14.75 2.53 3.66
N ALA A 163 14.17 3.30 2.72
CA ALA A 163 14.91 4.32 1.98
C ALA A 163 15.42 5.45 2.90
N LEU A 164 14.62 5.87 3.88
CA LEU A 164 15.03 6.85 4.88
C LEU A 164 16.23 6.39 5.73
N ARG A 165 16.38 5.08 5.95
CA ARG A 165 17.50 4.50 6.74
C ARG A 165 18.68 4.09 5.88
N GLY A 166 18.41 3.56 4.67
CA GLY A 166 19.38 2.94 3.78
C GLY A 166 20.14 3.91 2.87
N GLY A 167 19.84 5.21 2.95
CA GLY A 167 20.57 6.24 2.22
C GLY A 167 20.29 6.28 0.72
N ALA A 168 21.19 6.94 -0.02
CA ALA A 168 20.96 7.33 -1.41
C ALA A 168 20.75 6.15 -2.38
N ASP A 169 21.44 5.01 -2.19
CA ASP A 169 21.30 3.85 -3.09
C ASP A 169 19.92 3.21 -3.01
N VAL A 170 19.37 3.03 -1.79
CA VAL A 170 18.01 2.48 -1.61
C VAL A 170 16.97 3.43 -2.20
N LEU A 171 17.17 4.75 -2.03
CA LEU A 171 16.29 5.76 -2.61
C LEU A 171 16.34 5.75 -4.14
N ALA A 172 17.53 5.70 -4.74
CA ALA A 172 17.70 5.66 -6.19
C ALA A 172 17.04 4.42 -6.82
N ARG A 173 17.15 3.28 -6.15
CA ARG A 173 16.46 2.05 -6.53
C ARG A 173 14.94 2.19 -6.47
N MET A 174 14.43 2.80 -5.39
CA MET A 174 13.00 3.05 -5.26
C MET A 174 12.48 3.97 -6.38
N ARG A 175 13.21 5.04 -6.72
CA ARG A 175 12.88 5.91 -7.86
C ARG A 175 12.79 5.13 -9.17
N ALA A 176 13.78 4.29 -9.47
CA ALA A 176 13.78 3.46 -10.68
C ALA A 176 12.57 2.52 -10.77
N ASP A 177 12.07 2.01 -9.63
CA ASP A 177 10.85 1.18 -9.62
C ASP A 177 9.58 2.01 -9.86
N LEU A 178 9.52 3.26 -9.36
CA LEU A 178 8.40 4.17 -9.63
C LEU A 178 8.36 4.60 -11.11
N VAL A 179 9.52 4.88 -11.71
CA VAL A 179 9.61 5.13 -13.16
C VAL A 179 9.10 3.91 -13.94
N ARG A 180 9.41 2.68 -13.49
CA ARG A 180 8.85 1.46 -14.10
C ARG A 180 7.33 1.41 -13.97
N ALA A 181 6.78 1.74 -12.79
CA ALA A 181 5.33 1.81 -12.60
C ALA A 181 4.69 2.82 -13.57
N LYS A 182 5.28 4.01 -13.73
CA LYS A 182 4.84 5.03 -14.69
C LYS A 182 4.77 4.49 -16.12
N VAL A 183 5.84 3.84 -16.59
CA VAL A 183 5.88 3.26 -17.95
C VAL A 183 4.76 2.24 -18.15
N LEU A 184 4.42 1.45 -17.12
CA LEU A 184 3.36 0.44 -17.19
C LEU A 184 1.95 1.02 -17.15
N MET A 185 1.78 2.25 -16.65
CA MET A 185 0.50 2.97 -16.74
C MET A 185 0.21 3.44 -18.18
N GLY A 186 1.25 3.55 -19.01
CA GLY A 186 1.17 4.06 -20.38
C GLY A 186 1.05 5.59 -20.44
N ASP A 187 1.17 6.14 -21.65
CA ASP A 187 0.83 7.53 -21.93
C ASP A 187 -0.68 7.61 -22.13
N ARG A 188 -1.38 8.39 -21.29
CA ARG A 188 -2.72 8.89 -21.57
C ARG A 188 -2.66 10.40 -21.75
#